data_AF-A0A8H9N576-F1
#
_entry.id   AF-A0A8H9N576-F1
#
_cell.length_a   1.000
_cell.length_b   1.000
_cell.length_c   1.000
_cell.angle_alpha   90.00
_cell.angle_beta   90.00
_cell.angle_gamma   90.00
#
_symmetry.space_group_name_H-M   'P 1'
#
loop_
_entity.id
_entity.type
_entity.pdbx_description
1 polymer ?
#
loop_
_entity_poly.entity_id
_entity_poly.type
_entity_poly.pdbx_seq_one_letter_code
_entity_poly.pdbx_strand_id
1 'polypeptide(L)'
;MEETKPTSSTARSVPSLLESVVDVRFLVLLLCFISYLDLWLISAQIDPTSLAISSAYGLLLKAPVFKIMLFVGSYSLLVVGLFPALRGALSLARLQILGNLKISNISKESKQLSDWAAGFVCFSGYGAVNGIFLGSESYKGIVHYILTFSSLNGFVELLFKIGVVLFWLYCVYLALRADDWES
;
A
#
# COMPACT_ATOMS: atom_id res chain seq x y z
N MET A 1 19.32 -46.77 -33.63
CA MET A 1 19.95 -45.44 -33.52
C MET A 1 18.83 -44.50 -33.15
N GLU A 2 18.70 -44.24 -31.85
CA GLU A 2 17.55 -43.56 -31.25
C GLU A 2 17.91 -42.09 -31.09
N GLU A 3 17.23 -41.20 -31.82
CA GLU A 3 17.41 -39.76 -31.69
C GLU A 3 16.85 -39.31 -30.34
N THR A 4 17.75 -38.92 -29.46
CA THR A 4 17.42 -38.27 -28.19
C THR A 4 17.03 -36.82 -28.46
N LYS A 5 15.72 -36.55 -28.47
CA LYS A 5 15.16 -35.18 -28.39
C LYS A 5 15.60 -34.53 -27.06
N PRO A 6 16.11 -33.29 -27.06
CA PRO A 6 16.33 -32.57 -25.82
C PRO A 6 14.99 -32.15 -25.20
N THR A 7 14.93 -32.39 -23.90
CA THR A 7 13.85 -32.15 -22.94
C THR A 7 13.30 -30.72 -22.97
N SER A 8 12.02 -30.59 -23.31
CA SER A 8 11.24 -29.35 -23.27
C SER A 8 10.74 -28.97 -21.86
N SER A 9 11.53 -29.24 -20.80
CA SER A 9 11.07 -29.07 -19.40
C SER A 9 11.44 -27.74 -18.74
N THR A 10 12.17 -26.84 -19.41
CA THR A 10 12.70 -25.63 -18.75
C THR A 10 11.80 -24.39 -18.86
N ALA A 11 10.62 -24.45 -19.51
CA ALA A 11 9.85 -23.24 -19.84
C ALA A 11 8.63 -22.94 -18.93
N ARG A 12 8.36 -23.71 -17.86
CA ARG A 12 7.12 -23.55 -17.06
C ARG A 12 7.25 -22.88 -15.69
N SER A 13 8.45 -22.52 -15.21
CA SER A 13 8.64 -21.97 -13.86
C SER A 13 8.78 -20.44 -13.76
N VAL A 14 9.01 -19.75 -14.89
CA VAL A 14 9.15 -18.29 -14.94
C VAL A 14 7.81 -17.52 -14.95
N PRO A 15 6.71 -18.02 -15.56
CA PRO A 15 5.44 -17.29 -15.58
C PRO A 15 4.83 -17.05 -14.19
N SER A 16 4.93 -18.02 -13.28
CA SER A 16 4.29 -17.94 -11.95
C SER A 16 4.91 -16.88 -11.04
N LEU A 17 6.22 -16.63 -11.15
CA LEU A 17 6.89 -15.57 -10.41
C LEU A 17 6.54 -14.19 -10.96
N LEU A 18 6.40 -14.07 -12.29
CA LEU A 18 5.96 -12.82 -12.91
C LEU A 18 4.52 -12.48 -12.52
N GLU A 19 3.62 -13.46 -12.56
CA GLU A 19 2.23 -13.29 -12.10
C GLU A 19 2.18 -12.87 -10.63
N SER A 20 2.93 -13.55 -9.75
CA SER A 20 3.01 -13.21 -8.33
C SER A 20 3.56 -11.79 -8.08
N VAL A 21 4.55 -11.34 -8.85
CA VAL A 21 5.14 -9.98 -8.70
C VAL A 21 4.20 -8.90 -9.24
N VAL A 22 3.45 -9.18 -10.31
CA VAL A 22 2.38 -8.28 -10.80
C VAL A 22 1.26 -8.19 -9.78
N ASP A 23 0.91 -9.30 -9.14
CA ASP A 23 -0.14 -9.39 -8.13
C ASP A 23 0.22 -8.61 -6.85
N VAL A 24 1.46 -8.73 -6.36
CA VAL A 24 1.93 -7.94 -5.19
C VAL A 24 1.97 -6.44 -5.50
N ARG A 25 2.39 -6.06 -6.71
CA ARG A 25 2.39 -4.64 -7.14
C ARG A 25 0.99 -4.05 -7.15
N PHE A 26 0.05 -4.75 -7.77
CA PHE A 26 -1.33 -4.32 -7.80
C PHE A 26 -1.93 -4.28 -6.39
N LEU A 27 -1.64 -5.28 -5.55
CA LEU A 27 -2.09 -5.35 -4.17
C LEU A 27 -1.61 -4.14 -3.35
N VAL A 28 -0.31 -3.80 -3.40
CA VAL A 28 0.24 -2.65 -2.67
C VAL A 28 -0.36 -1.34 -3.17
N LEU A 29 -0.51 -1.18 -4.49
CA LEU A 29 -1.15 0.00 -5.08
C LEU A 29 -2.62 0.12 -4.62
N LEU A 30 -3.36 -0.99 -4.64
CA LEU A 30 -4.75 -1.05 -4.21
C LEU A 30 -4.89 -0.72 -2.72
N LEU A 31 -4.04 -1.29 -1.87
CA LEU A 31 -4.03 -1.01 -0.43
C LEU A 31 -3.64 0.44 -0.13
N CYS A 32 -2.68 1.01 -0.89
CA CYS A 32 -2.35 2.43 -0.84
C CYS A 32 -3.57 3.30 -1.20
N PHE A 33 -4.26 2.97 -2.29
CA PHE A 33 -5.48 3.67 -2.71
C PHE A 33 -6.60 3.56 -1.66
N ILE A 34 -6.86 2.37 -1.14
CA ILE A 34 -7.87 2.13 -0.10
C ILE A 34 -7.54 2.92 1.16
N SER A 35 -6.26 2.95 1.57
CA SER A 35 -5.84 3.72 2.76
C SER A 35 -6.01 5.22 2.55
N TYR A 36 -5.77 5.71 1.33
CA TYR A 36 -6.02 7.11 0.99
C TYR A 36 -7.53 7.44 0.96
N LEU A 37 -8.34 6.55 0.39
CA LEU A 37 -9.80 6.65 0.39
C LEU A 37 -10.34 6.68 1.82
N ASP A 38 -9.81 5.83 2.70
CA ASP A 38 -10.18 5.77 4.12
C ASP A 38 -9.97 7.12 4.82
N LEU A 39 -8.81 7.75 4.62
CA LEU A 39 -8.54 9.10 5.14
C LEU A 39 -9.55 10.14 4.63
N TRP A 40 -9.93 10.03 3.36
CA TRP A 40 -10.93 10.92 2.78
C TRP A 40 -12.32 10.70 3.40
N LEU A 41 -12.71 9.44 3.66
CA LEU A 41 -13.96 9.11 4.34
C LEU A 41 -13.99 9.64 5.78
N ILE A 42 -12.89 9.48 6.53
CA ILE A 42 -12.73 10.06 7.87
C ILE A 42 -12.89 11.58 7.81
N SER A 43 -12.23 12.25 6.85
CA SER A 43 -12.34 13.70 6.66
C SER A 43 -13.75 14.13 6.26
N ALA A 44 -14.47 13.30 5.51
CA ALA A 44 -15.85 13.57 5.10
C ALA A 44 -16.89 13.21 6.19
N GLN A 45 -16.46 12.67 7.33
CA GLN A 45 -17.32 12.18 8.41
C GLN A 45 -18.32 11.12 7.91
N ILE A 46 -17.89 10.30 6.96
CA ILE A 46 -18.69 9.19 6.41
C ILE A 46 -18.23 7.91 7.09
N ASP A 47 -19.15 7.23 7.77
CA ASP A 47 -18.92 5.89 8.31
C ASP A 47 -19.37 4.82 7.29
N PRO A 48 -18.43 4.13 6.62
CA PRO A 48 -18.77 3.08 5.66
C PRO A 48 -19.32 1.82 6.31
N THR A 49 -19.13 1.60 7.62
CA THR A 49 -19.53 0.35 8.29
C THR A 49 -21.04 0.23 8.47
N SER A 50 -21.73 1.36 8.50
CA SER A 50 -23.19 1.44 8.63
C SER A 50 -23.91 1.66 7.30
N LEU A 51 -23.16 1.83 6.19
CA LEU A 51 -23.73 2.10 4.87
C LEU A 51 -24.08 0.81 4.12
N ALA A 52 -25.34 0.73 3.67
CA ALA A 52 -25.74 -0.25 2.68
C ALA A 52 -25.17 0.11 1.29
N ILE A 53 -24.95 -0.91 0.45
CA ILE A 53 -24.43 -0.71 -0.92
C ILE A 53 -25.33 0.25 -1.73
N SER A 54 -26.64 0.15 -1.54
CA SER A 54 -27.62 1.02 -2.22
C SER A 54 -27.51 2.49 -1.80
N SER A 55 -27.28 2.77 -0.52
CA SER A 55 -27.11 4.13 -0.02
C SER A 55 -25.74 4.70 -0.39
N ALA A 56 -24.69 3.88 -0.40
CA ALA A 56 -23.37 4.27 -0.88
C ALA A 56 -23.41 4.70 -2.37
N TYR A 57 -24.12 3.96 -3.22
CA TYR A 57 -24.32 4.33 -4.62
C TYR A 57 -25.10 5.66 -4.76
N GLY A 58 -26.16 5.85 -3.97
CA GLY A 58 -26.91 7.10 -3.94
C GLY A 58 -26.09 8.30 -3.49
N LEU A 59 -25.14 8.12 -2.57
CA LEU A 59 -24.19 9.15 -2.15
C LEU A 59 -23.17 9.45 -3.25
N LEU A 60 -22.68 8.42 -3.96
CA LEU A 60 -21.75 8.59 -5.07
C LEU A 60 -22.35 9.43 -6.19
N LEU A 61 -23.62 9.20 -6.54
CA LEU A 61 -24.35 9.99 -7.55
C LEU A 61 -24.56 11.45 -7.16
N LYS A 62 -24.58 11.75 -5.85
CA LYS A 62 -24.74 13.11 -5.32
C LYS A 62 -23.42 13.81 -5.06
N ALA A 63 -22.30 13.09 -5.10
CA ALA A 63 -20.99 13.66 -4.87
C ALA A 63 -20.63 14.63 -6.02
N PRO A 64 -20.23 15.88 -5.73
CA PRO A 64 -19.79 16.81 -6.76
C PRO A 64 -18.62 16.23 -7.54
N VAL A 65 -18.72 16.20 -8.87
CA VAL A 65 -17.66 15.71 -9.78
C VAL A 65 -16.32 16.39 -9.47
N PHE A 66 -16.35 17.68 -9.12
CA PHE A 66 -15.16 18.42 -8.72
C PHE A 66 -14.45 17.84 -7.49
N LYS A 67 -15.20 17.37 -6.47
CA LYS A 67 -14.59 16.71 -5.29
C LYS A 67 -13.92 15.39 -5.66
N ILE A 68 -14.52 14.64 -6.57
CA ILE A 68 -13.95 13.38 -7.08
C ILE A 68 -12.69 13.66 -7.89
N MET A 69 -12.72 14.67 -8.77
CA MET A 69 -11.54 15.11 -9.53
C MET A 69 -10.41 15.56 -8.61
N LEU A 70 -10.71 16.34 -7.57
CA LEU A 70 -9.70 16.76 -6.59
C LEU A 70 -9.11 15.54 -5.87
N PHE A 71 -9.94 14.59 -5.42
CA PHE A 71 -9.48 13.36 -4.77
C PHE A 71 -8.54 12.55 -5.65
N VAL A 72 -8.91 12.31 -6.92
CA VAL A 72 -8.06 11.56 -7.86
C VAL A 72 -6.79 12.35 -8.17
N GLY A 73 -6.91 13.65 -8.42
CA GLY A 73 -5.78 14.53 -8.72
C GLY A 73 -4.77 14.60 -7.57
N SER A 74 -5.24 14.76 -6.33
CA SER A 74 -4.36 14.78 -5.16
C SER A 74 -3.72 13.43 -4.91
N TYR A 75 -4.46 12.32 -5.05
CA TYR A 75 -3.88 10.98 -4.95
C TYR A 75 -2.76 10.77 -5.99
N SER A 76 -3.02 11.09 -7.26
CA SER A 76 -2.04 10.96 -8.33
C SER A 76 -0.80 11.83 -8.08
N LEU A 77 -0.98 13.07 -7.61
CA LEU A 77 0.13 13.97 -7.31
C LEU A 77 0.99 13.46 -6.14
N LEU A 78 0.36 12.88 -5.10
CA LEU A 78 1.07 12.28 -3.98
C LEU A 78 1.89 11.06 -4.43
N VAL A 79 1.28 10.16 -5.21
CA VAL A 79 1.89 8.91 -5.65
C VAL A 79 2.98 9.11 -6.71
N VAL A 80 2.79 10.02 -7.65
CA VAL A 80 3.75 10.26 -8.75
C VAL A 80 4.79 11.33 -8.39
N GLY A 81 4.43 12.27 -7.53
CA GLY A 81 5.28 13.41 -7.16
C GLY A 81 5.86 13.30 -5.76
N LEU A 82 5.01 13.37 -4.73
CA LEU A 82 5.45 13.57 -3.36
C LEU A 82 6.27 12.38 -2.82
N PHE A 83 5.80 11.15 -2.93
CA PHE A 83 6.52 9.99 -2.39
C PHE A 83 7.87 9.76 -3.07
N PRO A 84 7.97 9.84 -4.42
CA PRO A 84 9.27 9.81 -5.10
C PRO A 84 10.20 10.95 -4.66
N ALA A 85 9.68 12.17 -4.49
CA ALA A 85 10.47 13.32 -4.06
C ALA A 85 10.97 13.19 -2.61
N LEU A 86 10.10 12.75 -1.68
CA LEU A 86 10.46 12.49 -0.28
C LEU A 86 11.55 11.42 -0.17
N ARG A 87 11.45 10.36 -0.97
CA ARG A 87 12.50 9.33 -1.02
C ARG A 87 13.80 9.86 -1.58
N GLY A 88 13.76 10.71 -2.62
CA GLY A 88 14.95 11.42 -3.11
C GLY A 88 15.56 12.33 -2.05
N ALA A 89 14.75 13.05 -1.28
CA ALA A 89 15.24 13.86 -0.17
C ALA A 89 15.87 13.01 0.95
N LEU A 90 15.26 11.86 1.27
CA LEU A 90 15.78 10.92 2.25
C LEU A 90 17.14 10.34 1.81
N SER A 91 17.28 9.96 0.53
CA SER A 91 18.54 9.43 0.01
C SER A 91 19.64 10.50 0.00
N LEU A 92 19.31 11.75 -0.33
CA LEU A 92 20.23 12.89 -0.22
C LEU A 92 20.67 13.15 1.22
N ALA A 93 19.73 13.14 2.18
CA ALA A 93 20.04 13.32 3.60
C ALA A 93 20.97 12.19 4.12
N ARG A 94 20.71 10.94 3.71
CA ARG A 94 21.57 9.79 4.06
C ARG A 94 22.97 9.91 3.47
N LEU A 95 23.10 10.37 2.22
CA LEU A 95 24.40 10.64 1.59
C LEU A 95 25.23 11.61 2.42
N GLN A 96 24.62 12.71 2.88
CA GLN A 96 25.33 13.71 3.68
C GLN A 96 25.84 13.16 5.02
N ILE A 97 25.18 12.15 5.59
CA ILE A 97 25.54 11.55 6.88
C ILE A 97 26.53 10.39 6.72
N LEU A 98 26.33 9.50 5.74
CA LEU A 98 27.09 8.25 5.58
C LEU A 98 28.21 8.33 4.54
N GLY A 99 28.26 9.40 3.74
CA GLY A 99 29.37 9.72 2.84
C GLY A 99 29.54 8.78 1.64
N ASN A 100 28.69 7.77 1.46
CA ASN A 100 28.75 6.84 0.35
C ASN A 100 27.39 6.71 -0.32
N LEU A 101 27.37 6.76 -1.65
CA LEU A 101 26.22 6.38 -2.47
C LEU A 101 26.67 5.24 -3.38
N LYS A 102 26.16 4.04 -3.13
CA LYS A 102 26.21 2.98 -4.15
C LYS A 102 24.92 3.09 -4.95
N ILE A 103 25.01 3.58 -6.18
CA ILE A 103 23.88 3.60 -7.12
C ILE A 103 23.57 2.14 -7.45
N SER A 104 22.61 1.55 -6.74
CA SER A 104 22.12 0.22 -7.07
C SER A 104 21.27 0.32 -8.34
N ASN A 105 21.48 -0.61 -9.26
CA ASN A 105 20.77 -0.64 -10.54
C ASN A 105 19.37 -1.26 -10.34
N ILE A 106 18.55 -0.63 -9.49
CA ILE A 106 17.21 -1.08 -9.17
C ILE A 106 16.31 -0.85 -10.39
N SER A 107 15.50 -1.86 -10.74
CA SER A 107 14.54 -1.75 -11.83
C SER A 107 13.50 -0.66 -11.54
N LYS A 108 13.02 0.03 -12.58
CA LYS A 108 11.96 1.05 -12.44
C LYS A 108 10.72 0.50 -11.73
N GLU A 109 10.41 -0.77 -11.96
CA GLU A 109 9.28 -1.46 -11.35
C GLU A 109 9.43 -1.64 -9.84
N SER A 110 10.63 -2.04 -9.39
CA SER A 110 10.91 -2.17 -7.96
C SER A 110 10.89 -0.82 -7.25
N LYS A 111 11.33 0.25 -7.94
CA LYS A 111 11.26 1.61 -7.40
C LYS A 111 9.82 2.06 -7.18
N GLN A 112 8.94 1.83 -8.18
CA GLN A 112 7.51 2.13 -8.10
C GLN A 112 6.81 1.36 -6.99
N LEU A 113 7.11 0.06 -6.85
CA LEU A 113 6.56 -0.75 -5.76
C LEU A 113 6.94 -0.15 -4.39
N SER A 114 8.20 0.25 -4.21
CA SER A 114 8.65 0.92 -2.98
C SER A 114 8.00 2.29 -2.77
N ASP A 115 7.74 3.07 -3.83
CA ASP A 115 7.03 4.35 -3.73
C ASP A 115 5.59 4.15 -3.25
N TRP A 116 4.90 3.14 -3.80
CA TRP A 116 3.54 2.78 -3.40
C TRP A 116 3.48 2.20 -1.98
N ALA A 117 4.49 1.40 -1.60
CA ALA A 117 4.62 0.89 -0.25
C ALA A 117 4.85 2.02 0.76
N ALA A 118 5.69 3.02 0.42
CA ALA A 118 5.86 4.22 1.23
C ALA A 118 4.55 4.99 1.38
N GLY A 119 3.79 5.16 0.29
CA GLY A 119 2.48 5.77 0.32
C GLY A 119 1.49 5.03 1.23
N PHE A 120 1.41 3.71 1.08
CA PHE A 120 0.57 2.87 1.93
C PHE A 120 0.94 3.00 3.41
N VAL A 121 2.23 2.93 3.76
CA VAL A 121 2.71 3.07 5.14
C VAL A 121 2.38 4.46 5.70
N CYS A 122 2.59 5.53 4.93
CA CYS A 122 2.27 6.89 5.36
C CYS A 122 0.77 7.08 5.58
N PHE A 123 -0.08 6.65 4.64
CA PHE A 123 -1.52 6.82 4.76
C PHE A 123 -2.11 5.95 5.88
N SER A 124 -1.74 4.67 5.94
CA SER A 124 -2.21 3.76 7.00
C SER A 124 -1.71 4.18 8.38
N GLY A 125 -0.46 4.62 8.50
CA GLY A 125 0.11 5.14 9.74
C GLY A 125 -0.57 6.43 10.20
N TYR A 126 -0.76 7.39 9.28
CA TYR A 126 -1.50 8.62 9.59
C TYR A 126 -2.95 8.33 9.99
N GLY A 127 -3.62 7.41 9.29
CA GLY A 127 -4.98 6.98 9.63
C GLY A 127 -5.07 6.33 11.01
N ALA A 128 -4.10 5.46 11.34
CA ALA A 128 -4.02 4.85 12.67
C ALA A 128 -3.85 5.88 13.79
N VAL A 129 -2.95 6.85 13.60
CA VAL A 129 -2.73 7.94 14.56
C VAL A 129 -4.00 8.78 14.70
N ASN A 130 -4.61 9.19 13.60
CA ASN A 130 -5.83 9.99 13.62
C ASN A 130 -7.00 9.25 14.32
N GLY A 131 -7.14 7.94 14.07
CA GLY A 131 -8.12 7.07 14.70
C GLY A 131 -8.03 7.02 16.24
N ILE A 132 -6.84 7.22 16.81
CA ILE A 132 -6.64 7.26 18.27
C ILE A 132 -7.18 8.56 18.88
N PHE A 133 -7.06 9.68 18.16
CA PHE A 133 -7.47 11.00 18.64
C PHE A 133 -8.93 11.37 18.31
N LEU A 134 -9.61 10.57 17.47
CA LEU A 134 -11.01 10.75 17.15
C LEU A 134 -11.93 10.30 18.32
N GLY A 135 -13.02 11.06 18.52
CA GLY A 135 -14.04 10.77 19.52
C GLY A 135 -14.73 9.41 19.32
N SER A 136 -15.42 8.91 20.35
CA SER A 136 -16.03 7.57 20.34
C SER A 136 -17.13 7.38 19.28
N GLU A 137 -17.76 8.46 18.82
CA GLU A 137 -18.89 8.41 17.87
C GLU A 137 -18.47 8.56 16.40
N SER A 138 -17.20 8.81 16.11
CA SER A 138 -16.70 9.00 14.75
C SER A 138 -16.08 7.72 14.17
N TYR A 139 -16.15 7.58 12.84
CA TYR A 139 -15.43 6.51 12.14
C TYR A 139 -13.91 6.65 12.34
N LYS A 140 -13.28 5.65 12.94
CA LYS A 140 -11.85 5.66 13.32
C LYS A 140 -10.91 5.14 12.25
N GLY A 141 -11.44 4.83 11.06
CA GLY A 141 -10.67 4.32 9.93
C GLY A 141 -10.55 2.80 9.89
N ILE A 142 -10.15 2.32 8.71
CA ILE A 142 -10.03 0.89 8.40
C ILE A 142 -8.96 0.21 9.24
N VAL A 143 -7.86 0.90 9.55
CA VAL A 143 -6.76 0.33 10.33
C VAL A 143 -7.22 0.04 11.76
N HIS A 144 -7.96 0.96 12.37
CA HIS A 144 -8.57 0.73 13.68
C HIS A 144 -9.52 -0.46 13.62
N TYR A 145 -10.39 -0.50 12.61
CA TYR A 145 -11.35 -1.58 12.42
C TYR A 145 -10.68 -2.95 12.28
N ILE A 146 -9.60 -3.07 11.51
CA ILE A 146 -8.85 -4.32 11.35
C ILE A 146 -8.27 -4.80 12.68
N LEU A 147 -7.73 -3.88 13.49
CA LEU A 147 -7.13 -4.22 14.79
C LEU A 147 -8.17 -4.58 15.85
N THR A 148 -9.34 -3.93 15.82
CA THR A 148 -10.45 -4.20 16.74
C THR A 148 -11.40 -5.28 16.25
N PHE A 149 -11.25 -5.75 15.01
CA PHE A 149 -12.08 -6.80 14.43
C PHE A 149 -12.04 -8.02 15.34
N SER A 150 -13.23 -8.56 15.65
CA SER A 150 -13.38 -9.76 16.45
C SER A 150 -14.18 -10.81 15.68
N SER A 151 -13.69 -12.05 15.70
CA SER A 151 -14.36 -13.17 15.03
C SER A 151 -14.76 -14.24 16.04
N LEU A 152 -15.75 -15.08 15.69
CA LEU A 152 -16.17 -16.22 16.51
C LEU A 152 -15.03 -17.22 16.80
N ASN A 153 -14.00 -17.27 15.95
CA ASN A 153 -12.83 -18.12 16.11
C ASN A 153 -11.59 -17.27 16.44
N GLY A 154 -11.25 -17.12 17.72
CA GLY A 154 -10.12 -16.31 18.18
C GLY A 154 -8.76 -16.66 17.56
N PHE A 155 -8.55 -17.93 17.17
CA PHE A 155 -7.32 -18.34 16.46
C PHE A 155 -7.23 -17.75 15.04
N VAL A 156 -8.33 -17.73 14.30
CA VAL A 156 -8.39 -17.16 12.93
C VAL A 156 -8.19 -15.64 13.00
N GLU A 157 -8.79 -14.99 13.99
CA GLU A 157 -8.59 -13.57 14.26
C GLU A 157 -7.12 -13.23 14.52
N LEU A 158 -6.45 -13.99 15.37
CA LEU A 158 -5.05 -13.79 15.69
C LEU A 158 -4.16 -13.93 14.45
N LEU A 159 -4.36 -15.00 13.66
CA LEU A 159 -3.61 -15.21 12.42
C LEU A 159 -3.81 -14.09 11.41
N PHE A 160 -5.04 -13.60 11.27
CA PHE A 160 -5.36 -12.49 10.37
C PHE A 160 -4.63 -11.21 10.80
N LYS A 161 -4.70 -10.84 12.08
CA LYS A 161 -4.02 -9.64 12.62
C LYS A 161 -2.50 -9.73 12.47
N ILE A 162 -1.91 -10.88 12.78
CA ILE A 162 -0.47 -11.12 12.58
C ILE A 162 -0.11 -10.97 11.10
N GLY A 163 -0.90 -11.55 10.18
CA GLY A 163 -0.69 -11.44 8.75
C GLY A 163 -0.69 -10.00 8.25
N VAL A 164 -1.65 -9.19 8.70
CA VAL A 164 -1.70 -7.76 8.37
C VAL A 164 -0.48 -7.01 8.89
N VAL A 165 -0.08 -7.26 10.15
CA VAL A 165 1.11 -6.60 10.74
C VAL A 165 2.38 -6.98 9.99
N LEU A 166 2.57 -8.27 9.66
CA LEU A 166 3.72 -8.73 8.90
C LEU A 166 3.76 -8.11 7.49
N PHE A 167 2.60 -8.01 6.83
CA PHE A 167 2.51 -7.35 5.53
C PHE A 167 2.81 -5.84 5.61
N TRP A 168 2.33 -5.18 6.67
CA TRP A 168 2.64 -3.77 6.91
C TRP A 168 4.15 -3.56 7.15
N LEU A 169 4.78 -4.41 7.96
CA LEU A 169 6.24 -4.39 8.16
C LEU A 169 7.01 -4.68 6.88
N TYR A 170 6.52 -5.59 6.03
CA TYR A 170 7.08 -5.81 4.71
C TYR A 170 7.00 -4.55 3.83
N CYS A 171 5.89 -3.82 3.87
CA CYS A 171 5.77 -2.54 3.16
C CYS A 171 6.71 -1.47 3.72
N VAL A 172 6.92 -1.43 5.05
CA VAL A 172 7.93 -0.55 5.67
C VAL A 172 9.33 -0.91 5.17
N TYR A 173 9.67 -2.19 5.14
CA TYR A 173 10.93 -2.66 4.60
C TYR A 173 11.10 -2.21 3.13
N LEU A 174 10.09 -2.41 2.29
CA LEU A 174 10.12 -1.97 0.88
C LEU A 174 10.26 -0.45 0.73
N ALA A 175 9.57 0.33 1.58
CA ALA A 175 9.63 1.79 1.58
C ALA A 175 11.02 2.30 1.99
N LEU A 176 11.63 1.66 2.99
CA LEU A 176 12.94 2.02 3.54
C LEU A 176 14.11 1.52 2.70
N ARG A 177 13.92 0.45 1.91
CA ARG A 177 14.87 -0.08 0.92
C ARG A 177 15.12 0.90 -0.24
N ALA A 178 14.82 2.18 -0.05
CA ALA A 178 15.25 3.25 -0.92
C ALA A 178 16.77 3.25 -0.98
N ASP A 179 17.27 2.64 -2.05
CA ASP A 179 18.63 2.72 -2.57
C ASP A 179 19.71 2.11 -1.64
N ASP A 180 19.40 1.02 -0.93
CA ASP A 180 20.37 0.37 -0.04
C ASP A 180 21.30 -0.60 -0.78
N TRP A 181 22.58 -0.21 -0.83
CA TRP A 181 23.66 -0.87 -0.12
C TRP A 181 23.74 -2.41 -0.24
N GLU A 182 24.54 -2.88 -1.18
CA GLU A 182 25.28 -4.12 -0.97
C GLU A 182 26.64 -3.75 -0.36
N SER A 183 26.78 -3.99 0.95
CA SER A 183 28.08 -4.20 1.58
C SER A 183 28.66 -5.52 1.14
#